data_AF-A0A4Q3CKZ8-F1
#
_entry.id   AF-A0A4Q3CKZ8-F1
#
_cell.length_a   1.000
_cell.length_b   1.000
_cell.length_c   1.000
_cell.angle_alpha   90.00
_cell.angle_beta   90.00
_cell.angle_gamma   90.00
#
_symmetry.space_group_name_H-M   'P 1'
#
loop_
_entity.id
_entity.type
_entity.pdbx_description
1 polymer ?
#
loop_
_entity_poly.entity_id
_entity_poly.type
_entity_poly.pdbx_seq_one_letter_code
_entity_poly.pdbx_strand_id
1 'polypeptide(L)'
;TADQVSDISKAPEATRFATAVAGYGSLLRGDPYLDKSFTWDRVIDLANGAKGSDAFGYRAEFVSLARLAKTAATQESLKTPGTGGVGQ
;
A
#
# COMPACT_ATOMS: atom_id res chain seq x y z
N THR A 1 -0.51 27.03 -7.80
CA THR A 1 -1.41 25.88 -7.70
C THR A 1 -1.25 25.03 -8.94
N ALA A 2 -0.24 24.16 -9.00
CA ALA A 2 0.11 23.41 -10.23
C ALA A 2 0.37 21.92 -9.99
N ASP A 3 0.09 21.41 -8.79
CA ASP A 3 0.34 20.01 -8.43
C ASP A 3 -0.96 19.32 -7.98
N GLN A 4 -1.99 19.38 -8.81
CA GLN A 4 -3.08 18.43 -8.73
C GLN A 4 -3.07 17.61 -10.01
N VAL A 5 -2.46 16.44 -9.94
CA VAL A 5 -2.63 15.43 -10.99
C VAL A 5 -3.99 14.78 -10.73
N SER A 6 -4.95 14.99 -11.64
CA SER A 6 -6.30 14.41 -11.52
C SER A 6 -6.29 12.87 -11.53
N ASP A 7 -5.20 12.28 -12.02
CA ASP A 7 -4.95 10.85 -11.98
C ASP A 7 -3.48 10.57 -11.62
N ILE A 8 -3.25 10.03 -10.44
CA ILE A 8 -1.90 9.76 -9.94
C ILE A 8 -1.09 8.83 -10.85
N SER A 9 -1.74 8.01 -11.69
CA SER A 9 -1.07 7.11 -12.62
C SER A 9 -0.28 7.86 -13.69
N LYS A 10 -0.61 9.13 -13.94
CA LYS A 10 0.11 10.01 -14.87
C LYS A 10 1.22 10.84 -14.21
N ALA A 11 1.35 10.78 -12.89
CA ALA A 11 2.39 11.51 -12.18
C ALA A 11 3.79 10.93 -12.47
N PRO A 12 4.87 11.69 -12.24
CA PRO A 12 6.23 11.19 -12.34
C PRO A 12 6.44 9.93 -11.51
N GLU A 13 7.35 9.05 -11.95
CA GLU A 13 7.66 7.79 -11.25
C GLU A 13 8.10 8.02 -9.79
N ALA A 14 8.86 9.08 -9.53
CA ALA A 14 9.25 9.46 -8.17
C ALA A 14 8.03 9.77 -7.29
N THR A 15 7.07 10.53 -7.81
CA THR A 15 5.83 10.90 -7.09
C THR A 15 4.97 9.67 -6.82
N ARG A 16 4.72 8.84 -7.84
CA ARG A 16 3.94 7.60 -7.69
C ARG A 16 4.54 6.66 -6.65
N PHE A 17 5.86 6.51 -6.66
CA PHE A 17 6.56 5.69 -5.68
C PHE A 17 6.53 6.28 -4.27
N ALA A 18 6.76 7.60 -4.12
CA ALA A 18 6.67 8.26 -2.83
C ALA A 18 5.25 8.11 -2.23
N THR A 19 4.21 8.23 -3.05
CA THR A 19 2.83 7.96 -2.62
C THR A 19 2.62 6.51 -2.21
N ALA A 20 3.19 5.54 -2.93
CA ALA A 20 3.14 4.14 -2.53
C ALA A 20 3.79 3.92 -1.15
N VAL A 21 4.96 4.52 -0.89
CA VAL A 21 5.67 4.44 0.39
C VAL A 21 4.87 5.09 1.53
N ALA A 22 4.31 6.28 1.30
CA ALA A 22 3.48 6.96 2.29
C ALA A 22 2.22 6.14 2.63
N GLY A 23 1.53 5.64 1.62
CA GLY A 23 0.35 4.80 1.80
C GLY A 23 0.65 3.45 2.47
N TYR A 24 1.81 2.85 2.18
CA TYR A 24 2.30 1.66 2.89
C TYR A 24 2.45 1.92 4.40
N GLY A 25 3.08 3.04 4.76
CA GLY A 25 3.23 3.44 6.16
C GLY A 25 1.89 3.67 6.86
N SER A 26 0.94 4.31 6.17
CA SER A 26 -0.39 4.53 6.73
C SER A 26 -1.21 3.27 6.92
N LEU A 27 -1.10 2.31 6.00
CA LEU A 27 -1.74 1.01 6.14
C LEU A 27 -1.14 0.21 7.31
N LEU A 28 0.17 0.23 7.50
CA LEU A 28 0.83 -0.41 8.65
C LEU A 28 0.40 0.20 9.98
N ARG A 29 0.19 1.52 10.02
CA ARG A 29 -0.28 2.21 11.23
C ARG A 29 -1.76 1.94 11.52
N GLY A 30 -2.53 1.51 10.51
CA GLY A 30 -3.98 1.43 10.60
C GLY A 30 -4.63 2.81 10.68
N ASP A 31 -4.11 3.80 9.94
CA ASP A 31 -4.62 5.18 9.96
C ASP A 31 -6.12 5.20 9.58
N PRO A 32 -7.04 5.65 10.47
CA PRO A 32 -8.49 5.59 10.23
C PRO A 32 -8.98 6.60 9.19
N TYR A 33 -8.16 7.60 8.89
CA TYR A 33 -8.45 8.65 7.90
C TYR A 33 -7.96 8.29 6.50
N LEU A 34 -7.26 7.17 6.33
CA LEU A 34 -6.87 6.70 5.02
C LEU A 34 -8.12 6.26 4.25
N ASP A 35 -8.22 6.68 2.99
CA ASP A 35 -9.32 6.26 2.13
C ASP A 35 -9.39 4.73 2.05
N LYS A 36 -10.58 4.15 2.27
CA LYS A 36 -10.75 2.68 2.30
C LYS A 36 -10.40 2.01 0.96
N SER A 37 -10.46 2.76 -0.13
CA SER A 37 -10.09 2.28 -1.46
C SER A 37 -8.57 2.23 -1.63
N PHE A 38 -7.81 2.91 -0.78
CA PHE A 38 -6.36 2.87 -0.77
C PHE A 38 -5.88 1.63 -0.01
N THR A 39 -5.77 0.52 -0.73
CA THR A 39 -5.44 -0.80 -0.18
C THR A 39 -3.97 -1.19 -0.39
N TRP A 40 -3.55 -2.30 0.19
CA TRP A 40 -2.25 -2.92 -0.10
C TRP A 40 -2.05 -3.16 -1.60
N ASP A 41 -3.11 -3.51 -2.33
CA ASP A 41 -3.05 -3.73 -3.77
C ASP A 41 -2.73 -2.43 -4.51
N ARG A 42 -3.32 -1.31 -4.06
CA ARG A 42 -3.03 0.01 -4.62
C ARG A 42 -1.59 0.44 -4.39
N VAL A 43 -1.03 0.17 -3.21
CA VAL A 43 0.40 0.39 -2.93
C VAL A 43 1.27 -0.40 -3.91
N ILE A 44 0.97 -1.69 -4.08
CA ILE A 44 1.74 -2.59 -4.95
C ILE A 44 1.66 -2.11 -6.41
N ASP A 45 0.48 -1.74 -6.90
CA ASP A 45 0.28 -1.23 -8.26
C ASP A 45 1.07 0.06 -8.51
N LEU A 46 0.94 1.04 -7.60
CA LEU A 46 1.67 2.31 -7.70
C LEU A 46 3.19 2.10 -7.71
N ALA A 47 3.69 1.21 -6.84
CA ALA A 47 5.12 0.91 -6.76
C ALA A 47 5.63 0.16 -8.00
N ASN A 48 4.88 -0.80 -8.53
CA ASN A 48 5.25 -1.51 -9.76
C ASN A 48 5.25 -0.56 -10.97
N GLY A 49 4.21 0.26 -11.10
CA GLY A 49 4.11 1.26 -12.17
C GLY A 49 5.18 2.35 -12.10
N ALA A 50 5.88 2.47 -10.98
CA ALA A 50 6.93 3.44 -10.70
C ALA A 50 8.33 2.82 -10.54
N LYS A 51 8.52 1.56 -10.93
CA LYS A 51 9.79 0.85 -10.79
C LYS A 51 10.90 1.45 -11.68
N GLY A 52 10.57 1.81 -12.92
CA GLY A 52 11.55 2.36 -13.88
C GLY A 52 12.75 1.43 -14.09
N SER A 53 13.93 2.02 -14.33
CA SER A 53 15.18 1.26 -14.52
C SER A 53 15.70 0.55 -13.27
N ASP A 54 15.29 0.98 -12.08
CA ASP A 54 15.59 0.35 -10.77
C ASP A 54 16.99 -0.28 -10.65
N ALA A 55 18.05 0.48 -10.97
CA ALA A 55 19.40 -0.05 -11.17
C ALA A 55 19.99 -0.83 -9.97
N PHE A 56 19.50 -0.53 -8.77
CA PHE A 56 19.92 -1.18 -7.52
C PHE A 56 18.82 -2.06 -6.90
N GLY A 57 17.68 -2.22 -7.55
CA GLY A 57 16.58 -3.09 -7.10
C GLY A 57 15.72 -2.56 -5.96
N TYR A 58 15.97 -1.36 -5.42
CA TYR A 58 15.28 -0.88 -4.22
C TYR A 58 13.76 -0.80 -4.38
N ARG A 59 13.26 -0.45 -5.57
CA ARG A 59 11.82 -0.34 -5.80
C ARG A 59 11.18 -1.72 -5.95
N ALA A 60 11.90 -2.68 -6.54
CA ALA A 60 11.49 -4.09 -6.55
C ALA A 60 11.40 -4.66 -5.13
N GLU A 61 12.40 -4.39 -4.29
CA GLU A 61 12.41 -4.88 -2.91
C GLU A 61 11.26 -4.28 -2.10
N PHE A 62 10.95 -2.99 -2.31
CA PHE A 62 9.76 -2.39 -1.71
C PHE A 62 8.46 -3.08 -2.13
N VAL A 63 8.31 -3.43 -3.41
CA VAL A 63 7.14 -4.20 -3.88
C VAL A 63 7.04 -5.56 -3.18
N SER A 64 8.17 -6.25 -2.99
CA SER A 64 8.22 -7.52 -2.25
C SER A 64 7.77 -7.35 -0.80
N LEU A 65 8.23 -6.29 -0.11
CA LEU A 65 7.79 -5.95 1.25
C LEU A 65 6.28 -5.65 1.32
N ALA A 66 5.76 -4.89 0.37
CA ALA A 66 4.33 -4.57 0.31
C ALA A 66 3.45 -5.82 0.13
N ARG A 67 3.91 -6.80 -0.67
CA ARG A 67 3.23 -8.11 -0.83
C ARG A 67 3.26 -8.93 0.47
N LEU A 68 4.39 -8.91 1.18
CA LEU A 68 4.50 -9.57 2.47
C LEU A 68 3.54 -8.96 3.50
N ALA A 69 3.47 -7.63 3.57
CA ALA A 69 2.53 -6.92 4.44
C ALA A 69 1.06 -7.25 4.13
N LYS A 70 0.68 -7.30 2.84
CA LYS A 70 -0.66 -7.75 2.41
C LYS A 70 -0.99 -9.15 2.93
N THR A 71 -0.02 -10.04 2.84
CA THR A 71 -0.16 -11.43 3.30
C THR A 71 -0.32 -11.48 4.82
N ALA A 72 0.54 -10.76 5.56
CA ALA A 72 0.48 -10.68 7.02
C ALA A 72 -0.86 -10.12 7.52
N ALA A 73 -1.35 -9.03 6.92
CA ALA A 73 -2.66 -8.44 7.28
C ALA A 73 -3.83 -9.41 7.03
N THR A 74 -3.73 -10.21 5.96
CA THR A 74 -4.72 -11.28 5.69
C THR A 74 -4.68 -12.35 6.77
N GLN A 75 -3.48 -12.80 7.19
CA GLN A 75 -3.33 -13.79 8.26
C GLN A 75 -3.87 -13.29 9.60
N GLU A 76 -3.65 -12.03 9.95
CA GLU A 76 -4.23 -11.42 11.16
C GLU A 76 -5.76 -11.46 11.14
N SER A 77 -6.36 -11.14 10.00
CA SER A 77 -7.81 -11.21 9.81
C SER A 77 -8.34 -12.65 9.98
N LEU A 78 -7.60 -13.64 9.48
CA LEU A 78 -7.91 -15.07 9.62
C LEU A 78 -7.66 -15.64 11.01
N LYS A 79 -6.86 -14.97 11.84
CA LYS A 79 -6.68 -15.32 13.26
C LYS A 79 -7.73 -14.69 14.17
N THR A 80 -8.39 -13.64 13.70
CA THR A 80 -9.50 -12.97 14.38
C THR A 80 -10.92 -13.31 13.88
N PRO A 81 -11.25 -14.53 13.40
CA PRO A 81 -12.62 -14.88 13.08
C PRO A 81 -13.32 -15.34 14.38
N GLY A 82 -14.05 -14.45 15.03
CA GLY A 82 -15.08 -14.86 16.00
C GLY A 82 -14.88 -14.61 17.48
N THR A 83 -14.23 -13.53 17.93
CA THR A 83 -14.34 -13.10 19.35
C THR A 83 -15.66 -12.33 19.64
N GLY A 84 -16.68 -12.47 18.78
CA GLY A 84 -17.94 -11.71 18.84
C GLY A 84 -19.20 -12.54 19.03
N GLY A 85 -19.13 -13.77 19.56
CA GLY A 85 -20.33 -14.60 19.70
C GLY A 85 -20.14 -15.85 20.54
N VAL A 86 -19.97 -15.67 21.85
CA VAL A 86 -20.43 -16.66 22.84
C VAL A 86 -21.40 -15.95 23.75
N GLY A 87 -22.69 -16.31 23.64
CA GLY A 87 -23.73 -15.80 24.51
C GLY A 87 -23.57 -16.32 25.93
N GLN A 88 -23.89 -15.48 26.90
CA GLN A 88 -24.80 -15.70 28.03
C GLN A 88 -25.20 -14.31 28.55
#